data_AF-A0A524LJJ5-F1
#
_entry.id   AF-A0A524LJJ5-F1
#
_cell.length_a   1.000
_cell.length_b   1.000
_cell.length_c   1.000
_cell.angle_alpha   90.00
_cell.angle_beta   90.00
_cell.angle_gamma   90.00
#
_symmetry.space_group_name_H-M   'P 1'
#
loop_
_entity.id
_entity.type
_entity.pdbx_description
1 polymer ?
#
loop_
_entity_poly.entity_id
_entity_poly.type
_entity_poly.pdbx_seq_one_letter_code
_entity_poly.pdbx_strand_id
1 'polypeptide(L)'
;MMTHQISSTQDVREKARKALTDYLTMFIPESWKDPLEKLRIILQSNNDIDWEALKGHALIYYDEKRLPDDRVECLARIERLSDSFREIYTKLSPAEWHRTIEDIIQAANFRASKAALELRHSKIVEELKIPQPKPGKTNT
;
A
#
# COMPACT_ATOMS: atom_id res chain seq x y z
N MET A 1 31.08 15.24 10.45
CA MET A 1 30.24 14.96 9.25
C MET A 1 29.58 13.59 9.39
N MET A 2 28.51 13.47 10.18
CA MET A 2 27.70 12.22 10.32
C MET A 2 26.19 12.47 10.16
N THR A 3 25.74 13.73 10.20
CA THR A 3 24.33 14.12 10.13
C THR A 3 23.71 13.93 8.75
N HIS A 4 24.48 14.03 7.66
CA HIS A 4 23.95 13.88 6.29
C HIS A 4 23.57 12.43 5.93
N GLN A 5 24.32 11.43 6.43
CA GLN A 5 24.01 10.02 6.14
C GLN A 5 22.73 9.57 6.87
N ILE A 6 22.54 10.01 8.13
CA ILE A 6 21.35 9.67 8.92
C ILE A 6 20.08 10.25 8.28
N SER A 7 20.14 11.50 7.81
CA SER A 7 19.03 12.11 7.06
C SER A 7 18.70 11.32 5.79
N SER A 8 19.73 10.91 5.04
CA SER A 8 19.54 10.20 3.77
C SER A 8 18.87 8.84 3.92
N THR A 9 19.15 8.09 4.99
CA THR A 9 18.52 6.78 5.23
C THR A 9 17.07 6.94 5.71
N GLN A 10 16.78 7.97 6.50
CA GLN A 10 15.42 8.28 6.93
C GLN A 10 14.53 8.68 5.74
N ASP A 11 15.06 9.46 4.81
CA ASP A 11 14.35 9.89 3.60
C ASP A 11 13.97 8.68 2.71
N VAL A 12 14.90 7.75 2.49
CA VAL A 12 14.61 6.54 1.72
C VAL A 12 13.62 5.63 2.44
N ARG A 13 13.68 5.55 3.77
CA ARG A 13 12.70 4.81 4.57
C ARG A 13 11.29 5.39 4.43
N GLU A 14 11.15 6.72 4.44
CA GLU A 14 9.84 7.35 4.21
C GLU A 14 9.35 7.10 2.77
N LYS A 15 10.25 7.18 1.79
CA LYS A 15 9.93 6.92 0.38
C LYS A 15 9.41 5.49 0.17
N ALA A 16 10.09 4.48 0.72
CA ALA A 16 9.65 3.08 0.67
C ALA A 16 8.30 2.89 1.38
N ARG A 17 8.11 3.52 2.54
CA ARG A 17 6.83 3.47 3.27
C ARG A 17 5.68 4.10 2.50
N LYS A 18 5.92 5.25 1.87
CA LYS A 18 4.93 5.91 1.02
C LYS A 18 4.59 5.03 -0.18
N ALA A 19 5.58 4.50 -0.88
CA ALA A 19 5.36 3.64 -2.03
C ALA A 19 4.54 2.39 -1.68
N LEU A 20 4.85 1.73 -0.54
CA LEU A 20 4.05 0.59 -0.07
C LEU A 20 2.63 1.01 0.30
N THR A 21 2.45 2.16 0.96
CA THR A 21 1.11 2.67 1.29
C THR A 21 0.31 2.93 0.01
N ASP A 22 0.87 3.63 -0.97
CA ASP A 22 0.21 3.97 -2.24
C ASP A 22 -0.17 2.72 -3.05
N TYR A 23 0.62 1.65 -2.92
CA TYR A 23 0.30 0.35 -3.50
C TYR A 23 -0.87 -0.32 -2.77
N LEU A 24 -0.82 -0.41 -1.44
CA LEU A 24 -1.87 -1.08 -0.65
C LEU A 24 -3.22 -0.39 -0.74
N THR A 25 -3.26 0.94 -0.84
CA THR A 25 -4.52 1.68 -0.95
C THR A 25 -5.24 1.49 -2.29
N MET A 26 -4.55 0.98 -3.33
CA MET A 26 -5.22 0.59 -4.58
C MET A 26 -6.26 -0.50 -4.39
N PHE A 27 -6.07 -1.36 -3.38
CA PHE A 27 -6.95 -2.49 -3.12
C PHE A 27 -8.16 -2.11 -2.27
N ILE A 28 -8.36 -0.84 -1.92
CA ILE A 28 -9.51 -0.40 -1.13
C ILE A 28 -10.68 -0.13 -2.10
N PRO A 29 -11.91 -0.64 -1.85
CA PRO A 29 -12.44 -1.17 -0.58
C PRO A 29 -12.16 -2.65 -0.26
N GLU A 30 -11.57 -3.40 -1.18
CA GLU A 30 -11.17 -4.79 -1.02
C GLU A 30 -10.03 -4.97 0.01
N SER A 31 -9.64 -6.23 0.22
CA SER A 31 -8.58 -6.57 1.17
C SER A 31 -7.19 -6.40 0.55
N TRP A 32 -6.35 -5.58 1.19
CA TRP A 32 -4.91 -5.44 0.88
C TRP A 32 -4.03 -6.44 1.65
N LYS A 33 -4.62 -7.28 2.52
CA LYS A 33 -3.87 -8.17 3.43
C LYS A 33 -3.09 -9.25 2.68
N ASP A 34 -3.70 -9.89 1.69
CA ASP A 34 -3.03 -10.95 0.92
C ASP A 34 -1.88 -10.38 0.06
N PRO A 35 -2.07 -9.26 -0.69
CA PRO A 35 -0.96 -8.57 -1.35
C PRO A 35 0.18 -8.22 -0.39
N LEU A 36 -0.14 -7.72 0.81
CA LEU A 36 0.87 -7.34 1.81
C LEU A 36 1.67 -8.55 2.31
N GLU A 37 1.01 -9.66 2.62
CA GLU A 37 1.67 -10.86 3.13
C GLU A 37 2.60 -11.49 2.08
N LYS A 38 2.21 -11.48 0.80
CA LYS A 38 3.11 -11.95 -0.27
C LYS A 38 4.32 -11.05 -0.46
N LEU A 39 4.13 -9.73 -0.46
CA LEU A 39 5.25 -8.80 -0.53
C LEU A 39 6.22 -9.01 0.65
N ARG A 40 5.68 -9.22 1.86
CA ARG A 40 6.48 -9.54 3.04
C ARG A 40 7.37 -10.77 2.83
N ILE A 41 6.79 -11.88 2.35
CA ILE A 41 7.52 -13.14 2.12
C ILE A 41 8.69 -12.93 1.15
N ILE A 42 8.47 -12.20 0.05
CA ILE A 42 9.51 -11.95 -0.96
C ILE A 42 10.61 -11.07 -0.38
N LEU A 43 10.24 -9.97 0.28
CA LEU A 43 11.18 -9.02 0.87
C LEU A 43 11.98 -9.63 2.03
N GLN A 44 11.42 -10.59 2.76
CA GLN A 44 12.08 -11.27 3.89
C GLN A 44 12.69 -12.62 3.51
N SER A 45 12.78 -12.96 2.21
CA SER A 45 13.43 -14.19 1.77
C SER A 45 14.93 -14.19 2.13
N ASN A 46 15.47 -15.35 2.51
CA ASN A 46 16.85 -15.49 2.99
C ASN A 46 17.92 -15.37 1.86
N ASN A 47 17.50 -15.30 0.60
CA ASN A 47 18.37 -15.23 -0.57
C ASN A 47 18.38 -13.80 -1.15
N ASP A 48 19.08 -13.60 -2.26
CA ASP A 48 18.93 -12.39 -3.07
C ASP A 48 17.45 -12.17 -3.41
N ILE A 49 16.99 -10.92 -3.22
CA ILE A 49 15.61 -10.55 -3.50
C ILE A 49 15.42 -10.52 -5.02
N ASP A 50 14.53 -11.38 -5.52
CA ASP A 50 14.08 -11.32 -6.90
C ASP A 50 13.08 -10.16 -7.08
N TRP A 51 13.61 -9.03 -7.55
CA TRP A 51 12.83 -7.82 -7.80
C TRP A 51 11.83 -7.96 -8.94
N GLU A 52 12.08 -8.85 -9.91
CA GLU A 52 11.14 -9.09 -11.00
C GLU A 52 9.99 -9.99 -10.52
N ALA A 53 10.27 -10.97 -9.66
CA ALA A 53 9.23 -11.73 -8.96
C ALA A 53 8.37 -10.82 -8.07
N LEU A 54 8.97 -9.87 -7.33
CA LEU A 54 8.24 -8.88 -6.54
C LEU A 54 7.22 -8.11 -7.40
N LYS A 55 7.66 -7.61 -8.55
CA LYS A 55 6.80 -6.87 -9.48
C LYS A 55 5.73 -7.76 -10.11
N GLY A 56 6.10 -8.96 -10.54
CA GLY A 56 5.17 -9.94 -11.10
C GLY A 56 4.06 -10.31 -10.11
N HIS A 57 4.42 -10.59 -8.86
CA HIS A 57 3.44 -10.86 -7.80
C HIS A 57 2.54 -9.66 -7.51
N ALA A 58 3.10 -8.44 -7.48
CA ALA A 58 2.30 -7.24 -7.29
C ALA A 58 1.28 -7.03 -8.44
N LEU A 59 1.67 -7.34 -9.68
CA LEU A 59 0.80 -7.23 -10.86
C LEU A 59 -0.32 -8.29 -10.87
N ILE A 60 -0.03 -9.53 -10.47
CA ILE A 60 -1.04 -10.61 -10.40
C ILE A 60 -2.23 -10.18 -9.53
N TYR A 61 -1.97 -9.58 -8.37
CA TYR A 61 -3.03 -9.13 -7.47
C TYR A 61 -3.89 -8.02 -8.06
N TYR A 62 -3.29 -7.12 -8.86
CA TYR A 62 -4.04 -6.09 -9.58
C TYR A 62 -4.99 -6.73 -10.60
N ASP A 63 -4.48 -7.66 -11.42
CA ASP A 63 -5.25 -8.34 -12.45
C ASP A 63 -6.39 -9.20 -11.85
N GLU A 64 -6.11 -9.92 -10.76
CA GLU A 64 -7.09 -10.75 -10.05
C GLU A 64 -8.24 -9.94 -9.44
N LYS A 65 -7.94 -8.76 -8.89
CA LYS A 65 -8.92 -7.91 -8.22
C LYS A 65 -9.70 -7.01 -9.18
N ARG A 66 -9.37 -7.01 -10.48
CA ARG A 66 -10.01 -6.18 -11.52
C ARG A 66 -10.14 -4.72 -11.06
N LEU A 67 -9.08 -4.18 -10.45
CA LEU A 67 -9.12 -2.84 -9.88
C LEU A 67 -9.42 -1.81 -10.98
N PRO A 68 -10.39 -0.90 -10.78
CA PRO A 68 -10.80 0.02 -11.83
C PRO A 68 -9.74 1.09 -12.12
N ASP A 69 -9.52 1.29 -13.42
CA ASP A 69 -9.07 2.51 -14.10
C ASP A 69 -7.69 3.10 -13.72
N ASP A 70 -6.64 2.40 -14.13
CA ASP A 70 -5.47 2.92 -14.87
C ASP A 70 -4.30 1.93 -14.70
N ARG A 71 -4.17 1.01 -15.65
CA ARG A 71 -3.09 0.01 -15.66
C ARG A 71 -1.71 0.67 -15.70
N VAL A 72 -1.59 1.86 -16.31
CA VAL A 72 -0.33 2.60 -16.38
C VAL A 72 0.05 3.10 -14.99
N GLU A 73 -0.90 3.69 -14.25
CA GLU A 73 -0.66 4.15 -12.88
C GLU A 73 -0.38 2.97 -11.93
N CYS A 74 -1.04 1.82 -12.11
CA CYS A 74 -0.72 0.61 -11.36
C CYS A 74 0.73 0.16 -11.60
N LEU A 75 1.14 0.02 -12.86
CA LEU A 75 2.51 -0.35 -13.21
C LEU A 75 3.50 0.69 -12.66
N ALA A 76 3.19 1.98 -12.76
CA ALA A 76 4.03 3.03 -12.20
C ALA A 76 4.15 2.94 -10.68
N ARG A 77 3.09 2.58 -9.95
CA ARG A 77 3.13 2.32 -8.50
C ARG A 77 3.97 1.10 -8.16
N ILE A 78 3.86 0.02 -8.92
CA ILE A 78 4.65 -1.21 -8.74
C ILE A 78 6.14 -0.93 -8.98
N GLU A 79 6.49 -0.18 -10.03
CA GLU A 79 7.88 0.21 -10.29
C GLU A 79 8.41 1.11 -9.17
N ARG A 80 7.66 2.14 -8.76
CA ARG A 80 8.05 3.00 -7.62
C ARG A 80 8.23 2.21 -6.32
N LEU A 81 7.40 1.20 -6.08
CA LEU A 81 7.51 0.29 -4.94
C LEU A 81 8.81 -0.50 -4.99
N SER A 82 9.06 -1.18 -6.11
CA SER A 82 10.25 -2.01 -6.32
C SER A 82 11.53 -1.17 -6.23
N ASP A 83 11.57 -0.02 -6.88
CA ASP A 83 12.72 0.89 -6.84
C ASP A 83 12.99 1.44 -5.45
N SER A 84 11.94 1.78 -4.69
CA SER A 84 12.13 2.31 -3.33
C SER A 84 12.66 1.23 -2.37
N PHE A 85 12.22 -0.02 -2.52
CA PHE A 85 12.76 -1.13 -1.75
C PHE A 85 14.17 -1.53 -2.19
N ARG A 86 14.46 -1.49 -3.49
CA ARG A 86 15.81 -1.71 -4.00
C ARG A 86 16.77 -0.65 -3.49
N GLU A 87 16.35 0.62 -3.51
CA GLU A 87 17.15 1.74 -3.01
C GLU A 87 17.47 1.56 -1.51
N ILE A 88 16.48 1.22 -0.67
CA ILE A 88 16.74 1.02 0.76
C ILE A 88 17.56 -0.25 1.04
N TYR A 89 17.37 -1.32 0.25
CA TYR A 89 18.14 -2.56 0.35
C TYR A 89 19.64 -2.31 0.16
N THR A 90 20.02 -1.48 -0.82
CA THR A 90 21.44 -1.14 -1.05
C THR A 90 22.09 -0.30 0.07
N LYS A 91 21.29 0.25 0.98
CA LYS A 91 21.74 1.15 2.06
C LYS A 91 21.78 0.48 3.44
N LEU A 92 21.30 -0.75 3.57
CA LEU A 92 21.16 -1.45 4.84
C LEU A 92 21.97 -2.74 4.87
N SER A 93 22.48 -3.10 6.04
CA SER A 93 22.95 -4.47 6.26
C SER A 93 21.78 -5.47 6.27
N PRO A 94 22.02 -6.77 6.05
CA PRO A 94 20.97 -7.79 6.11
C PRO A 94 20.20 -7.78 7.45
N ALA A 95 20.88 -7.56 8.57
CA ALA A 95 20.24 -7.49 9.88
C ALA A 95 19.32 -6.27 10.03
N GLU A 96 19.75 -5.11 9.52
CA GLU A 96 18.96 -3.88 9.54
C GLU A 96 17.78 -3.93 8.56
N TRP A 97 17.95 -4.68 7.47
CA TRP A 97 16.91 -4.88 6.45
C TRP A 97 15.65 -5.51 7.05
N HIS A 98 15.76 -6.68 7.71
CA HIS A 98 14.60 -7.38 8.25
C HIS A 98 13.79 -6.51 9.22
N ARG A 99 14.49 -5.79 10.11
CA ARG A 99 13.85 -4.85 11.05
C ARG A 99 13.21 -3.68 10.32
N THR A 100 13.93 -3.06 9.39
CA THR A 100 13.43 -1.87 8.68
C THR A 100 12.22 -2.20 7.80
N ILE A 101 12.21 -3.37 7.16
CA ILE A 101 11.07 -3.83 6.36
C ILE A 101 9.85 -4.10 7.22
N GLU A 102 10.02 -4.71 8.38
CA GLU A 102 8.91 -4.91 9.31
C GLU A 102 8.30 -3.57 9.75
N ASP A 103 9.13 -2.59 10.10
CA ASP A 103 8.69 -1.24 10.46
C ASP A 103 7.92 -0.56 9.30
N ILE A 104 8.41 -0.71 8.06
CA ILE A 104 7.76 -0.18 6.86
C ILE A 104 6.39 -0.86 6.63
N ILE A 105 6.34 -2.19 6.73
CA ILE A 105 5.12 -2.99 6.54
C ILE A 105 4.06 -2.63 7.57
N GLN A 106 4.44 -2.54 8.85
CA GLN A 106 3.51 -2.18 9.91
C GLN A 106 2.93 -0.78 9.71
N ALA A 107 3.79 0.19 9.36
CA ALA A 107 3.35 1.56 9.15
C ALA A 107 2.45 1.70 7.91
N ALA A 108 2.76 1.00 6.81
CA ALA A 108 1.92 1.00 5.62
C ALA A 108 0.57 0.30 5.86
N ASN A 109 0.57 -0.82 6.59
CA ASN A 109 -0.67 -1.51 6.97
C ASN A 109 -1.57 -0.64 7.85
N PHE A 110 -0.99 0.08 8.80
CA PHE A 110 -1.74 1.03 9.62
C PHE A 110 -2.37 2.15 8.77
N ARG A 111 -1.60 2.74 7.84
CA ARG A 111 -2.11 3.79 6.94
C ARG A 111 -3.21 3.27 6.00
N ALA A 112 -3.05 2.09 5.42
CA ALA A 112 -4.08 1.44 4.60
C ALA A 112 -5.36 1.14 5.41
N SER A 113 -5.20 0.65 6.64
CA SER A 113 -6.32 0.42 7.57
C SER A 113 -7.09 1.71 7.86
N LYS A 114 -6.37 2.80 8.12
CA LYS A 114 -6.96 4.12 8.34
C LYS A 114 -7.74 4.60 7.11
N ALA A 115 -7.16 4.51 5.90
CA ALA A 115 -7.83 4.90 4.67
C ALA A 115 -9.12 4.09 4.42
N ALA A 116 -9.10 2.78 4.72
CA ALA A 116 -10.28 1.93 4.61
C ALA A 116 -11.39 2.32 5.61
N LEU A 117 -11.02 2.71 6.84
CA LEU A 117 -11.97 3.23 7.83
C LEU A 117 -12.58 4.56 7.40
N GLU A 118 -11.78 5.49 6.89
CA GLU A 118 -12.23 6.78 6.39
C GLU A 118 -13.20 6.64 5.22
N LEU A 119 -12.92 5.71 4.29
CA LEU A 119 -13.85 5.41 3.20
C LEU A 119 -15.19 4.86 3.72
N ARG A 120 -15.15 3.93 4.68
CA ARG A 120 -16.37 3.37 5.30
C ARG A 120 -17.18 4.46 6.00
N HIS A 121 -16.53 5.33 6.78
CA HIS A 121 -17.18 6.43 7.46
C HIS A 121 -17.83 7.41 6.46
N SER A 122 -17.14 7.71 5.36
CA SER A 122 -17.64 8.62 4.32
C SER A 122 -18.91 8.05 3.66
N LYS A 123 -18.90 6.75 3.32
CA LYS A 123 -20.09 6.05 2.78
C LYS A 123 -21.28 6.09 3.75
N ILE A 124 -21.05 5.84 5.05
CA ILE A 124 -22.10 5.90 6.08
C ILE A 124 -22.67 7.32 6.19
N VAL A 125 -21.82 8.36 6.18
CA VAL A 125 -22.26 9.75 6.24
C VAL A 125 -23.07 10.14 4.99
N GLU A 126 -22.71 9.64 3.81
CA GLU A 126 -23.48 9.85 2.59
C GLU A 126 -24.85 9.16 2.64
N GLU A 127 -24.91 7.92 3.10
CA GLU A 127 -26.18 7.18 3.28
C GLU A 127 -27.11 7.87 4.28
N LEU A 128 -26.58 8.44 5.36
CA LEU A 128 -27.35 9.20 6.37
C LEU A 128 -27.85 10.56 5.87
N LYS A 129 -27.28 11.10 4.78
CA LYS A 129 -27.71 12.38 4.18
C LYS A 129 -28.87 12.24 3.18
N ILE A 130 -29.31 11.02 2.86
CA ILE A 130 -30.45 10.78 1.97
C ILE A 130 -31.74 11.22 2.70
N PRO A 131 -32.47 12.25 2.24
CA PRO A 131 -33.74 12.63 2.84
C PRO A 131 -34.76 11.51 2.63
N GLN A 132 -35.42 11.08 3.71
CA GLN A 132 -36.58 10.19 3.66
C GLN A 132 -37.58 10.67 2.59
N PRO A 133 -38.13 9.79 1.72
CA PRO A 133 -39.18 10.19 0.79
C PRO A 133 -40.39 10.66 1.62
N LYS A 134 -40.84 11.90 1.36
CA LYS A 134 -42.06 12.44 1.98
C LYS A 134 -43.21 11.44 1.77
N PRO A 135 -43.98 11.10 2.81
CA PRO A 135 -45.10 10.18 2.67
C PRO A 135 -46.07 10.77 1.64
N GLY A 136 -46.32 10.01 0.58
CA GLY A 136 -47.23 10.37 -0.49
C GLY A 136 -48.60 10.69 0.09
N LYS A 137 -49.16 11.82 -0.32
CA LYS A 137 -50.60 12.09 -0.17
C LYS A 137 -51.35 11.08 -1.04
N THR A 138 -51.88 10.03 -0.43
CA THR A 138 -52.99 9.27 -1.00
C THR A 138 -54.23 10.15 -0.90
N ASN A 139 -54.60 10.77 -2.02
CA ASN A 139 -55.96 11.28 -2.21
C ASN A 139 -56.81 10.13 -2.74
N THR A 140 -57.66 9.54 -1.91
CA THR A 140 -58.96 8.99 -2.35
C THR A 140 -59.91 8.94 -1.16
#